data_AF-A0A4Q9PKR7-F1
#
_entry.id   AF-A0A4Q9PKR7-F1
#
_cell.length_a   1.000
_cell.length_b   1.000
_cell.length_c   1.000
_cell.angle_alpha   90.00
_cell.angle_beta   90.00
_cell.angle_gamma   90.00
#
_symmetry.space_group_name_H-M   'P 1'
#
loop_
_entity.id
_entity.type
_entity.pdbx_description
1 polymer ?
#
loop_
_entity_poly.entity_id
_entity_poly.type
_entity_poly.pdbx_seq_one_letter_code
_entity_poly.pdbx_strand_id
1 'polypeptide(L)'
;MFGLFVLSSLLLSKSVLSAPTAEVELQTRAAATVPAAPRFVIYSDKWVSGETGPPSVDQLTGYNVFALSFLLTSGAADQALEWEEITDDDRSSFKSQYSAAGISLIVSAFGATDAPTSSGADAVTTANNVAAWVKQYQLDGVDVDYEDFDAMDKGDGSAESWLATFSTQIRTQLPKGQYILSHAPVAPWFSVSSTFAGGAYLKVDQTVGDAIDWYNIQFYNQGTDEYTTCDGLLNTSGGSWPNSSLFEIAAQGVDLQKLVIGKPAQSAGDANNGFIDPTTLAGCLAQAKAKGWGAGVMVWEFPDAAASWIETVRSQAFPE
;
A
#
# COMPACT_ATOMS: atom_id res chain seq x y z
N MET A 1 17.47 -58.11 72.07
CA MET A 1 16.63 -58.12 70.86
C MET A 1 16.85 -56.79 70.17
N PHE A 2 17.38 -56.87 68.95
CA PHE A 2 17.72 -55.85 67.95
C PHE A 2 17.23 -54.40 68.11
N GLY A 3 18.14 -53.45 67.83
CA GLY A 3 17.94 -52.54 66.69
C GLY A 3 17.87 -51.03 66.97
N LEU A 4 19.01 -50.35 66.79
CA LEU A 4 19.15 -48.94 66.40
C LEU A 4 18.17 -48.53 65.28
N PHE A 5 17.72 -47.27 65.26
CA PHE A 5 17.98 -46.32 64.15
C PHE A 5 17.44 -44.92 64.49
N VAL A 6 18.36 -43.96 64.60
CA VAL A 6 18.11 -42.51 64.57
C VAL A 6 18.06 -42.10 63.10
N LEU A 7 16.98 -41.44 62.66
CA LEU A 7 16.92 -40.78 61.36
C LEU A 7 16.88 -39.25 61.57
N SER A 8 18.01 -38.61 61.33
CA SER A 8 18.10 -37.17 61.08
C SER A 8 17.69 -36.90 59.63
N SER A 9 16.66 -36.09 59.42
CA SER A 9 16.31 -35.55 58.11
C SER A 9 16.91 -34.15 57.96
N LEU A 10 17.95 -34.05 57.11
CA LEU A 10 18.46 -32.79 56.58
C LEU A 10 17.40 -32.17 55.65
N LEU A 11 16.89 -30.99 56.00
CA LEU A 11 16.17 -30.12 55.07
C LEU A 11 17.20 -29.27 54.31
N LEU A 12 17.47 -29.67 53.06
CA LEU A 12 18.25 -28.89 52.09
C LEU A 12 17.39 -27.71 51.60
N SER A 13 17.72 -26.51 52.04
CA SER A 13 17.23 -25.24 51.51
C SER A 13 17.73 -25.04 50.07
N LYS A 14 16.86 -25.18 49.07
CA LYS A 14 17.12 -24.72 47.70
C LYS A 14 16.79 -23.23 47.61
N SER A 15 17.82 -22.40 47.73
CA SER A 15 17.78 -20.98 47.41
C SER A 15 17.68 -20.83 45.89
N VAL A 16 16.48 -20.58 45.36
CA VAL A 16 16.32 -20.15 43.97
C VAL A 16 16.43 -18.63 43.96
N LEU A 17 17.61 -18.13 43.58
CA LEU A 17 17.80 -16.73 43.18
C LEU A 17 17.08 -16.57 41.84
N SER A 18 15.84 -16.10 41.87
CA SER A 18 15.15 -15.61 40.67
C SER A 18 15.70 -14.21 40.39
N ALA A 19 16.56 -14.10 39.39
CA ALA A 19 16.96 -12.81 38.85
C ALA A 19 15.73 -12.18 38.16
N PRO A 20 15.48 -10.87 38.28
CA PRO A 20 14.47 -10.23 37.47
C PRO A 20 15.01 -10.20 36.04
N THR A 21 14.49 -11.06 35.18
CA THR A 21 14.53 -10.79 33.74
C THR A 21 13.69 -9.56 33.53
N ALA A 22 14.33 -8.45 33.15
CA ALA A 22 13.66 -7.37 32.47
C ALA A 22 13.16 -7.94 31.14
N GLU A 23 11.97 -8.56 31.17
CA GLU A 23 11.15 -8.68 29.99
C GLU A 23 10.90 -7.25 29.54
N VAL A 24 11.60 -6.85 28.48
CA VAL A 24 11.14 -5.77 27.63
C VAL A 24 9.78 -6.25 27.15
N GLU A 25 8.74 -5.80 27.85
CA GLU A 25 7.37 -5.94 27.44
C GLU A 25 7.28 -5.19 26.10
N LEU A 26 7.48 -5.95 25.00
CA LEU A 26 6.96 -5.59 23.70
C LEU A 26 5.47 -5.37 23.95
N GLN A 27 5.10 -4.11 24.20
CA GLN A 27 3.73 -3.67 24.15
C GLN A 27 3.16 -4.29 22.89
N THR A 28 2.26 -5.24 23.09
CA THR A 28 1.66 -6.01 22.02
C THR A 28 0.86 -4.98 21.26
N ARG A 29 1.48 -4.41 20.22
CA ARG A 29 0.85 -3.51 19.27
C ARG A 29 -0.46 -4.20 18.93
N ALA A 30 -1.59 -3.56 19.20
CA ALA A 30 -2.84 -3.99 18.60
C ALA A 30 -2.55 -3.93 17.10
N ALA A 31 -2.27 -5.10 16.49
CA ALA A 31 -1.82 -5.14 15.12
C ALA A 31 -2.87 -4.40 14.31
N ALA A 32 -2.45 -3.36 13.58
CA ALA A 32 -3.33 -2.73 12.63
C ALA A 32 -3.76 -3.83 11.66
N THR A 33 -5.01 -4.27 11.77
CA THR A 33 -5.55 -5.29 10.89
C THR A 33 -5.61 -4.67 9.50
N VAL A 34 -4.99 -5.34 8.51
CA VAL A 34 -5.08 -4.94 7.11
C VAL A 34 -6.54 -4.65 6.75
N PRO A 35 -6.89 -3.43 6.28
CA PRO A 35 -8.28 -3.07 6.05
C PRO A 35 -8.91 -3.95 4.98
N ALA A 36 -10.09 -4.48 5.30
CA ALA A 36 -10.92 -5.16 4.32
C ALA A 36 -11.41 -4.18 3.24
N ALA A 37 -11.85 -4.70 2.09
CA ALA A 37 -12.51 -3.87 1.10
C ALA A 37 -13.85 -3.30 1.66
N PRO A 38 -14.22 -2.05 1.33
CA PRO A 38 -13.52 -1.13 0.43
C PRO A 38 -12.32 -0.43 1.09
N ARG A 39 -11.26 -0.20 0.33
CA ARG A 39 -10.10 0.61 0.74
C ARG A 39 -10.17 1.97 0.08
N PHE A 40 -10.10 3.02 0.89
CA PHE A 40 -10.06 4.41 0.44
C PHE A 40 -8.68 4.95 0.79
N VAL A 41 -7.85 5.04 -0.25
CA VAL A 41 -6.42 5.34 -0.16
C VAL A 41 -6.17 6.76 -0.68
N ILE A 42 -5.35 7.52 0.01
CA ILE A 42 -4.85 8.82 -0.46
C ILE A 42 -3.34 8.88 -0.29
N TYR A 43 -2.65 9.34 -1.34
CA TYR A 43 -1.22 9.61 -1.33
C TYR A 43 -0.98 11.07 -0.96
N SER A 44 0.16 11.36 -0.34
CA SER A 44 0.61 12.72 -0.06
C SER A 44 2.05 12.90 -0.53
N ASP A 45 2.26 13.79 -1.49
CA ASP A 45 3.58 14.22 -1.95
C ASP A 45 3.72 15.75 -1.90
N LYS A 46 2.67 16.47 -2.30
CA LYS A 46 2.62 17.93 -2.24
C LYS A 46 2.92 18.47 -0.86
N TRP A 47 3.89 19.36 -0.84
CA TRP A 47 4.24 20.12 0.35
C TRP A 47 3.06 20.98 0.84
N VAL A 48 2.68 20.82 2.10
CA VAL A 48 1.65 21.63 2.75
C VAL A 48 2.30 22.58 3.76
N SER A 49 2.16 23.89 3.51
CA SER A 49 2.82 24.91 4.33
C SER A 49 2.29 24.89 5.76
N GLY A 50 3.19 24.67 6.73
CA GLY A 50 2.89 24.73 8.16
C GLY A 50 2.42 23.41 8.76
N GLU A 51 2.33 22.34 7.96
CA GLU A 51 2.20 20.99 8.49
C GLU A 51 3.58 20.49 8.99
N THR A 52 3.57 19.56 9.94
CA THR A 52 4.75 18.91 10.50
C THR A 52 4.38 17.47 10.76
N GLY A 53 4.61 16.63 9.76
CA GLY A 53 4.06 15.29 9.65
C GLY A 53 2.72 15.26 8.89
N PRO A 54 2.01 14.13 8.95
CA PRO A 54 0.80 13.94 8.16
C PRO A 54 -0.36 14.83 8.68
N PRO A 55 -1.38 15.10 7.85
CA PRO A 55 -2.43 16.07 8.17
C PRO A 55 -3.33 15.61 9.33
N SER A 56 -4.20 16.51 9.80
CA SER A 56 -5.21 16.12 10.79
C SER A 56 -6.15 15.05 10.22
N VAL A 57 -6.51 14.06 11.04
CA VAL A 57 -7.47 13.00 10.65
C VAL A 57 -8.83 13.56 10.23
N ASP A 58 -9.21 14.76 10.67
CA ASP A 58 -10.44 15.43 10.25
C ASP A 58 -10.43 15.73 8.74
N GLN A 59 -9.27 16.09 8.18
CA GLN A 59 -9.08 16.32 6.73
C GLN A 59 -9.11 15.00 5.94
N LEU A 60 -9.02 13.86 6.63
CA LEU A 60 -9.02 12.52 6.05
C LEU A 60 -10.30 11.75 6.34
N THR A 61 -11.35 12.42 6.85
CA THR A 61 -12.66 11.79 7.07
C THR A 61 -13.12 11.09 5.79
N GLY A 62 -13.35 9.80 5.89
CA GLY A 62 -13.78 8.94 4.80
C GLY A 62 -12.68 8.16 4.07
N TYR A 63 -11.42 8.40 4.43
CA TYR A 63 -10.29 7.53 4.07
C TYR A 63 -10.04 6.47 5.14
N ASN A 64 -9.41 5.36 4.76
CA ASN A 64 -8.93 4.34 5.72
C ASN A 64 -7.47 3.92 5.50
N VAL A 65 -6.80 4.49 4.48
CA VAL A 65 -5.36 4.34 4.26
C VAL A 65 -4.78 5.68 3.80
N PHE A 66 -3.69 6.12 4.43
CA PHE A 66 -2.91 7.29 4.05
C PHE A 66 -1.47 6.85 3.73
N ALA A 67 -0.98 7.19 2.54
CA ALA A 67 0.33 6.78 2.04
C ALA A 67 1.29 7.97 1.98
N LEU A 68 2.39 7.88 2.74
CA LEU A 68 3.50 8.83 2.74
C LEU A 68 4.39 8.57 1.52
N SER A 69 4.45 9.50 0.58
CA SER A 69 5.39 9.46 -0.54
C SER A 69 6.70 10.17 -0.17
N PHE A 70 7.91 9.66 -0.40
CA PHE A 70 8.28 8.35 -0.91
C PHE A 70 9.48 7.75 -0.16
N LEU A 71 9.56 6.42 -0.11
CA LEU A 71 10.79 5.71 0.25
C LEU A 71 11.49 5.21 -1.01
N LEU A 72 12.53 5.92 -1.44
CA LEU A 72 13.33 5.58 -2.61
C LEU A 72 14.43 4.58 -2.25
N THR A 73 15.05 3.97 -3.26
CA THR A 73 16.27 3.16 -3.15
C THR A 73 17.43 3.93 -2.52
N SER A 74 17.44 5.26 -2.63
CA SER A 74 18.42 6.17 -2.04
C SER A 74 18.11 6.60 -0.60
N GLY A 75 16.90 6.34 -0.09
CA GLY A 75 16.44 6.77 1.23
C GLY A 75 15.05 7.41 1.20
N ALA A 76 14.59 7.89 2.36
CA ALA A 76 13.34 8.62 2.46
C ALA A 76 13.43 9.97 1.72
N ALA A 77 12.35 10.32 1.03
CA ALA A 77 12.13 11.58 0.33
C ALA A 77 10.76 12.15 0.71
N ASP A 78 10.59 13.44 0.47
CA ASP A 78 9.31 14.14 0.56
C ASP A 78 8.57 13.88 1.90
N GLN A 79 7.31 13.46 1.87
CA GLN A 79 6.50 13.18 3.07
C GLN A 79 7.04 12.01 3.91
N ALA A 80 7.72 11.04 3.31
CA ALA A 80 8.38 9.98 4.07
C ALA A 80 9.59 10.53 4.84
N LEU A 81 10.36 11.47 4.25
CA LEU A 81 11.47 12.13 4.94
C LEU A 81 10.95 12.99 6.11
N GLU A 82 9.87 13.73 5.90
CA GLU A 82 9.23 14.50 6.97
C GLU A 82 8.80 13.59 8.14
N TRP A 83 8.22 12.43 7.86
CA TRP A 83 7.88 11.44 8.89
C TRP A 83 9.11 10.88 9.63
N GLU A 84 10.23 10.72 8.92
CA GLU A 84 11.50 10.28 9.50
C GLU A 84 12.11 11.36 10.42
N GLU A 85 11.97 12.64 10.07
CA GLU A 85 12.57 13.76 10.80
C GLU A 85 11.82 14.18 12.08
N ILE A 86 10.51 13.89 12.19
CA ILE A 86 9.77 14.18 13.42
C ILE A 86 10.20 13.29 14.61
N THR A 87 9.81 13.67 15.82
CA THR A 87 10.22 12.94 17.02
C THR A 87 9.45 11.62 17.19
N ASP A 88 9.99 10.69 17.98
CA ASP A 88 9.27 9.45 18.32
C ASP A 88 7.96 9.70 19.08
N ASP A 89 7.91 10.76 19.89
CA ASP A 89 6.69 11.17 20.61
C ASP A 89 5.63 11.71 19.64
N ASP A 90 6.03 12.52 18.66
CA ASP A 90 5.12 13.03 17.62
C ASP A 90 4.59 11.88 16.76
N ARG A 91 5.48 10.97 16.31
CA ARG A 91 5.07 9.75 15.59
C ARG A 91 4.05 8.96 16.40
N SER A 92 4.32 8.72 17.68
CA SER A 92 3.41 7.96 18.56
C SER A 92 2.05 8.65 18.72
N SER A 93 2.03 9.98 18.77
CA SER A 93 0.82 10.79 18.81
C SER A 93 0.01 10.66 17.51
N PHE A 94 0.64 10.85 16.35
CA PHE A 94 -0.02 10.68 15.04
C PHE A 94 -0.55 9.25 14.86
N LYS A 95 0.26 8.24 15.17
CA LYS A 95 -0.16 6.83 15.10
C LYS A 95 -1.39 6.55 15.96
N SER A 96 -1.47 7.13 17.15
CA SER A 96 -2.63 6.98 18.03
C SER A 96 -3.88 7.66 17.46
N GLN A 97 -3.74 8.86 16.90
CA GLN A 97 -4.84 9.60 16.27
C GLN A 97 -5.37 8.88 15.03
N TYR A 98 -4.48 8.43 14.14
CA TYR A 98 -4.82 7.70 12.91
C TYR A 98 -5.49 6.35 13.24
N SER A 99 -4.93 5.60 14.20
CA SER A 99 -5.53 4.34 14.64
C SER A 99 -6.92 4.54 15.25
N ALA A 100 -7.11 5.59 16.06
CA ALA A 100 -8.42 5.93 16.62
C ALA A 100 -9.44 6.33 15.55
N ALA A 101 -8.99 6.95 14.46
CA ALA A 101 -9.80 7.28 13.29
C ALA A 101 -10.02 6.08 12.33
N GLY A 102 -9.38 4.93 12.57
CA GLY A 102 -9.45 3.76 11.69
C GLY A 102 -8.65 3.91 10.39
N ILE A 103 -7.64 4.79 10.37
CA ILE A 103 -6.79 5.06 9.21
C ILE A 103 -5.45 4.35 9.40
N SER A 104 -5.07 3.51 8.44
CA SER A 104 -3.71 2.96 8.36
C SER A 104 -2.75 3.97 7.76
N LEU A 105 -1.59 4.16 8.38
CA LEU A 105 -0.52 5.02 7.88
C LEU A 105 0.60 4.13 7.30
N ILE A 106 0.80 4.22 5.98
CA ILE A 106 1.78 3.43 5.22
C ILE A 106 2.78 4.35 4.51
N VAL A 107 3.85 3.79 3.96
CA VAL A 107 4.77 4.48 3.06
C VAL A 107 4.60 3.97 1.64
N SER A 108 4.69 4.85 0.65
CA SER A 108 4.84 4.48 -0.76
C SER A 108 6.32 4.34 -1.08
N ALA A 109 6.75 3.16 -1.53
CA ALA A 109 8.10 2.93 -1.99
C ALA A 109 8.21 3.26 -3.49
N PHE A 110 9.32 3.91 -3.87
CA PHE A 110 9.66 4.31 -5.24
C PHE A 110 8.89 5.54 -5.75
N GLY A 111 8.00 5.39 -6.73
CA GLY A 111 7.41 6.49 -7.49
C GLY A 111 8.20 6.83 -8.77
N ALA A 112 7.69 7.80 -9.54
CA ALA A 112 8.14 8.12 -10.90
C ALA A 112 9.65 8.44 -11.07
N THR A 113 10.35 8.79 -9.99
CA THR A 113 11.77 9.18 -10.04
C THR A 113 12.74 8.05 -9.64
N ASP A 114 12.24 6.85 -9.36
CA ASP A 114 13.07 5.73 -8.93
C ASP A 114 12.81 4.46 -9.73
N ALA A 115 13.87 3.92 -10.31
CA ALA A 115 13.85 2.83 -11.28
C ALA A 115 14.71 1.66 -10.75
N PRO A 116 14.22 0.90 -9.77
CA PRO A 116 15.06 -0.05 -9.02
C PRO A 116 15.61 -1.19 -9.88
N THR A 117 14.88 -1.67 -10.89
CA THR A 117 15.36 -2.76 -11.75
C THR A 117 16.40 -2.25 -12.74
N SER A 118 16.12 -1.13 -13.40
CA SER A 118 16.99 -0.51 -14.41
C SER A 118 18.27 0.09 -13.80
N SER A 119 18.22 0.53 -12.55
CA SER A 119 19.41 0.95 -11.78
C SER A 119 20.23 -0.22 -11.22
N GLY A 120 19.73 -1.45 -11.32
CA GLY A 120 20.40 -2.66 -10.85
C GLY A 120 20.33 -2.87 -9.34
N ALA A 121 19.33 -2.28 -8.66
CA ALA A 121 19.10 -2.52 -7.24
C ALA A 121 18.73 -4.00 -6.99
N ASP A 122 19.34 -4.60 -5.98
CA ASP A 122 19.01 -5.97 -5.58
C ASP A 122 17.65 -6.02 -4.87
N ALA A 123 16.71 -6.81 -5.38
CA ALA A 123 15.34 -6.87 -4.87
C ALA A 123 15.25 -7.30 -3.40
N VAL A 124 16.11 -8.23 -2.96
CA VAL A 124 16.13 -8.75 -1.59
C VAL A 124 16.64 -7.68 -0.61
N THR A 125 17.76 -7.05 -0.95
CA THR A 125 18.34 -5.95 -0.17
C THR A 125 17.37 -4.78 -0.08
N THR A 126 16.74 -4.42 -1.20
CA THR A 126 15.75 -3.34 -1.25
C THR A 126 14.54 -3.67 -0.36
N ALA A 127 13.98 -4.88 -0.46
CA ALA A 127 12.86 -5.30 0.39
C ALA A 127 13.22 -5.29 1.89
N ASN A 128 14.43 -5.68 2.26
CA ASN A 128 14.90 -5.64 3.65
C ASN A 128 15.03 -4.20 4.16
N ASN A 129 15.57 -3.29 3.34
CA ASN A 129 15.70 -1.88 3.69
C ASN A 129 14.33 -1.23 3.88
N VAL A 130 13.40 -1.44 2.94
CA VAL A 130 12.02 -0.96 3.03
C VAL A 130 11.35 -1.47 4.30
N ALA A 131 11.43 -2.78 4.56
CA ALA A 131 10.81 -3.35 5.76
C ALA A 131 11.46 -2.88 7.07
N ALA A 132 12.78 -2.65 7.07
CA ALA A 132 13.47 -2.09 8.23
C ALA A 132 12.97 -0.67 8.52
N TRP A 133 12.82 0.16 7.48
CA TRP A 133 12.32 1.52 7.60
C TRP A 133 10.86 1.54 8.10
N VAL A 134 9.97 0.71 7.52
CA VAL A 134 8.57 0.55 7.98
C VAL A 134 8.51 0.20 9.47
N LYS A 135 9.37 -0.71 9.95
CA LYS A 135 9.40 -1.11 11.36
C LYS A 135 9.98 -0.02 12.25
N GLN A 136 11.10 0.60 11.84
CA GLN A 136 11.78 1.66 12.58
C GLN A 136 10.84 2.85 12.82
N TYR A 137 10.13 3.26 11.78
CA TYR A 137 9.24 4.42 11.82
C TYR A 137 7.77 4.05 12.07
N GLN A 138 7.53 2.83 12.57
CA GLN A 138 6.24 2.39 13.11
C GLN A 138 5.07 2.56 12.13
N LEU A 139 5.24 2.22 10.86
CA LEU A 139 4.15 2.23 9.89
C LEU A 139 3.35 0.92 9.89
N ASP A 140 2.19 0.95 9.21
CA ASP A 140 1.26 -0.18 9.11
C ASP A 140 1.51 -1.05 7.87
N GLY A 141 2.46 -0.66 7.03
CA GLY A 141 2.83 -1.39 5.83
C GLY A 141 3.47 -0.50 4.77
N VAL A 142 3.44 -1.00 3.54
CA VAL A 142 4.05 -0.35 2.38
C VAL A 142 3.17 -0.54 1.15
N ASP A 143 3.13 0.50 0.32
CA ASP A 143 2.69 0.43 -1.07
C ASP A 143 3.92 0.40 -2.00
N VAL A 144 3.89 -0.45 -3.02
CA VAL A 144 4.94 -0.57 -4.02
C VAL A 144 4.53 0.21 -5.26
N ASP A 145 4.96 1.46 -5.34
CA ASP A 145 4.71 2.36 -6.47
C ASP A 145 5.84 2.25 -7.50
N TYR A 146 6.02 1.03 -8.00
CA TYR A 146 7.07 0.73 -8.98
C TYR A 146 6.72 1.38 -10.32
N GLU A 147 7.53 2.33 -10.79
CA GLU A 147 7.36 3.04 -12.07
C GLU A 147 8.58 2.92 -12.99
N ASP A 148 9.30 1.79 -12.92
CA ASP A 148 10.44 1.51 -13.81
C ASP A 148 9.95 1.02 -15.18
N PHE A 149 9.44 1.96 -15.98
CA PHE A 149 8.97 1.74 -17.35
C PHE A 149 10.05 1.14 -18.24
N ASP A 150 11.31 1.58 -18.10
CA ASP A 150 12.43 1.04 -18.87
C ASP A 150 12.62 -0.48 -18.66
N ALA A 151 12.41 -0.97 -17.44
CA ALA A 151 12.48 -2.41 -17.17
C ALA A 151 11.23 -3.15 -17.64
N MET A 152 10.03 -2.56 -17.46
CA MET A 152 8.79 -3.21 -17.86
C MET A 152 8.64 -3.30 -19.39
N ASP A 153 8.98 -2.23 -20.11
CA ASP A 153 8.85 -2.09 -21.56
C ASP A 153 9.89 -2.93 -22.33
N LYS A 154 10.97 -3.38 -21.67
CA LYS A 154 11.87 -4.39 -22.25
C LYS A 154 11.14 -5.69 -22.55
N GLY A 155 10.08 -6.01 -21.79
CA GLY A 155 9.27 -7.21 -21.98
C GLY A 155 10.07 -8.52 -21.84
N ASP A 156 11.20 -8.50 -21.15
CA ASP A 156 12.11 -9.65 -21.01
C ASP A 156 11.91 -10.44 -19.70
N GLY A 157 10.95 -10.03 -18.88
CA GLY A 157 10.63 -10.67 -17.60
C GLY A 157 11.45 -10.15 -16.41
N SER A 158 12.36 -9.19 -16.61
CA SER A 158 13.25 -8.71 -15.55
C SER A 158 12.51 -7.92 -14.47
N ALA A 159 11.59 -7.02 -14.84
CA ALA A 159 10.75 -6.26 -13.91
C ALA A 159 9.86 -7.19 -13.08
N GLU A 160 9.23 -8.17 -13.72
CA GLU A 160 8.33 -9.13 -13.09
C GLU A 160 9.08 -10.04 -12.10
N SER A 161 10.27 -10.50 -12.49
CA SER A 161 11.16 -11.29 -11.62
C SER A 161 11.63 -10.49 -10.40
N TRP A 162 11.98 -9.21 -10.61
CA TRP A 162 12.38 -8.31 -9.54
C TRP A 162 11.22 -8.08 -8.56
N LEU A 163 10.03 -7.74 -9.06
CA LEU A 163 8.82 -7.53 -8.25
C LEU A 163 8.41 -8.80 -7.49
N ALA A 164 8.48 -9.97 -8.11
CA ALA A 164 8.20 -11.23 -7.43
C ALA A 164 9.19 -11.53 -6.30
N THR A 165 10.48 -11.29 -6.54
CA THR A 165 11.54 -11.46 -5.53
C THR A 165 11.37 -10.48 -4.38
N PHE A 166 11.14 -9.20 -4.70
CA PHE A 166 10.89 -8.15 -3.71
C PHE A 166 9.67 -8.48 -2.85
N SER A 167 8.53 -8.80 -3.48
CA SER A 167 7.26 -9.09 -2.78
C SER A 167 7.34 -10.35 -1.91
N THR A 168 8.07 -11.36 -2.37
CA THR A 168 8.32 -12.56 -1.56
C THR A 168 9.17 -12.22 -0.35
N GLN A 169 10.28 -11.49 -0.56
CA GLN A 169 11.20 -11.14 0.51
C GLN A 169 10.55 -10.21 1.53
N ILE A 170 9.79 -9.22 1.09
CA ILE A 170 9.18 -8.24 1.99
C ILE A 170 8.18 -8.91 2.93
N ARG A 171 7.46 -9.96 2.48
CA ARG A 171 6.57 -10.74 3.35
C ARG A 171 7.28 -11.58 4.41
N THR A 172 8.57 -11.88 4.23
CA THR A 172 9.37 -12.47 5.32
C THR A 172 9.60 -11.48 6.47
N GLN A 173 9.54 -10.18 6.18
CA GLN A 173 9.79 -9.09 7.13
C GLN A 173 8.51 -8.42 7.64
N LEU A 174 7.49 -8.34 6.78
CA LEU A 174 6.18 -7.71 6.98
C LEU A 174 5.08 -8.75 6.73
N PRO A 175 4.78 -9.63 7.70
CA PRO A 175 3.89 -10.77 7.49
C PRO A 175 2.48 -10.36 7.05
N LYS A 176 1.90 -11.15 6.13
CA LYS A 176 0.53 -10.95 5.65
C LYS A 176 -0.47 -11.00 6.81
N GLY A 177 -1.45 -10.08 6.78
CA GLY A 177 -2.45 -9.92 7.83
C GLY A 177 -1.98 -9.10 9.05
N GLN A 178 -0.69 -8.79 9.15
CA GLN A 178 -0.15 -7.88 10.16
C GLN A 178 0.31 -6.54 9.58
N TYR A 179 0.79 -6.56 8.33
CA TYR A 179 1.19 -5.36 7.59
C TYR A 179 0.53 -5.35 6.22
N ILE A 180 0.19 -4.15 5.77
CA ILE A 180 -0.25 -3.88 4.40
C ILE A 180 0.93 -4.09 3.43
N LEU A 181 0.68 -4.83 2.34
CA LEU A 181 1.47 -4.75 1.11
C LEU A 181 0.51 -4.51 -0.04
N SER A 182 0.47 -3.28 -0.54
CA SER A 182 -0.20 -2.94 -1.79
C SER A 182 0.83 -2.61 -2.87
N HIS A 183 0.38 -2.56 -4.12
CA HIS A 183 1.17 -2.11 -5.26
C HIS A 183 0.36 -1.06 -6.02
N ALA A 184 1.01 -0.10 -6.67
CA ALA A 184 0.35 0.93 -7.49
C ALA A 184 0.71 0.85 -8.98
N PRO A 185 0.45 -0.28 -9.67
CA PRO A 185 0.73 -0.38 -11.10
C PRO A 185 -0.10 0.59 -11.93
N VAL A 186 0.46 1.07 -13.03
CA VAL A 186 -0.34 1.69 -14.08
C VAL A 186 -1.24 0.66 -14.77
N ALA A 187 -2.46 1.06 -15.15
CA ALA A 187 -3.44 0.17 -15.76
C ALA A 187 -2.91 -0.59 -17.01
N PRO A 188 -2.11 0.01 -17.92
CA PRO A 188 -1.56 -0.68 -19.08
C PRO A 188 -0.73 -1.92 -18.77
N TRP A 189 -0.12 -2.03 -17.60
CA TRP A 189 0.65 -3.23 -17.22
C TRP A 189 -0.23 -4.46 -16.96
N PHE A 190 -1.54 -4.32 -17.02
CA PHE A 190 -2.48 -5.45 -17.10
C PHE A 190 -2.99 -5.72 -18.52
N SER A 191 -2.48 -5.03 -19.54
CA SER A 191 -2.84 -5.25 -20.94
C SER A 191 -2.14 -6.48 -21.52
N VAL A 192 -2.86 -7.25 -22.34
CA VAL A 192 -2.25 -8.26 -23.22
C VAL A 192 -1.78 -7.59 -24.50
N SER A 193 -0.51 -7.17 -24.54
CA SER A 193 0.09 -6.53 -25.71
C SER A 193 1.49 -7.06 -25.99
N SER A 194 1.98 -6.86 -27.22
CA SER A 194 3.37 -7.20 -27.55
C SER A 194 4.40 -6.33 -26.83
N THR A 195 4.00 -5.17 -26.32
CA THR A 195 4.85 -4.28 -25.51
C THR A 195 5.21 -4.96 -24.20
N PHE A 196 4.29 -5.72 -23.60
CA PHE A 196 4.48 -6.41 -22.33
C PHE A 196 4.68 -7.92 -22.53
N ALA A 197 5.65 -8.30 -23.37
CA ALA A 197 5.92 -9.71 -23.68
C ALA A 197 6.30 -10.56 -22.46
N GLY A 198 6.83 -9.94 -21.39
CA GLY A 198 7.09 -10.58 -20.09
C GLY A 198 5.84 -10.85 -19.25
N GLY A 199 4.70 -10.29 -19.65
CA GLY A 199 3.39 -10.40 -19.00
C GLY A 199 3.11 -9.31 -17.96
N ALA A 200 4.08 -8.47 -17.62
CA ALA A 200 3.95 -7.32 -16.72
C ALA A 200 3.17 -7.67 -15.43
N TYR A 201 2.19 -6.86 -15.03
CA TYR A 201 1.50 -7.07 -13.76
C TYR A 201 0.54 -8.27 -13.75
N LEU A 202 0.12 -8.79 -14.91
CA LEU A 202 -0.56 -10.10 -14.96
C LEU A 202 0.38 -11.21 -14.52
N LYS A 203 1.65 -11.16 -14.96
CA LYS A 203 2.65 -12.14 -14.53
C LYS A 203 3.02 -11.97 -13.06
N VAL A 204 3.08 -10.73 -12.56
CA VAL A 204 3.30 -10.46 -11.12
C VAL A 204 2.16 -11.03 -10.28
N ASP A 205 0.88 -10.78 -10.63
CA ASP A 205 -0.27 -11.33 -9.90
C ASP A 205 -0.30 -12.87 -9.95
N GLN A 206 -0.02 -13.48 -11.10
CA GLN A 206 0.09 -14.94 -11.20
C GLN A 206 1.20 -15.54 -10.33
N THR A 207 2.27 -14.78 -10.06
CA THR A 207 3.46 -15.30 -9.36
C THR A 207 3.41 -15.03 -7.86
N VAL A 208 2.98 -13.82 -7.46
CA VAL A 208 2.98 -13.34 -6.07
C VAL A 208 1.69 -12.58 -5.69
N GLY A 209 0.63 -12.64 -6.50
CA GLY A 209 -0.64 -11.98 -6.22
C GLY A 209 -1.21 -12.38 -4.86
N ASP A 210 -1.06 -13.63 -4.44
CA ASP A 210 -1.48 -14.08 -3.11
C ASP A 210 -0.75 -13.38 -1.96
N ALA A 211 0.45 -12.84 -2.18
CA ALA A 211 1.19 -12.07 -1.18
C ALA A 211 0.74 -10.61 -1.10
N ILE A 212 0.16 -10.06 -2.17
CA ILE A 212 -0.24 -8.66 -2.29
C ILE A 212 -1.69 -8.50 -1.82
N ASP A 213 -1.97 -7.53 -0.95
CA ASP A 213 -3.30 -7.34 -0.38
C ASP A 213 -4.28 -6.69 -1.38
N TRP A 214 -3.84 -5.69 -2.15
CA TRP A 214 -4.58 -5.08 -3.25
C TRP A 214 -3.66 -4.30 -4.22
N TYR A 215 -4.24 -3.82 -5.32
CA TYR A 215 -3.59 -2.99 -6.33
C TYR A 215 -4.27 -1.61 -6.40
N ASN A 216 -3.53 -0.54 -6.10
CA ASN A 216 -3.90 0.86 -6.30
C ASN A 216 -3.69 1.24 -7.78
N ILE A 217 -4.54 0.74 -8.68
CA ILE A 217 -4.27 0.82 -10.12
C ILE A 217 -4.38 2.26 -10.62
N GLN A 218 -3.30 2.78 -11.18
CA GLN A 218 -3.28 4.13 -11.72
C GLN A 218 -3.97 4.17 -13.09
N PHE A 219 -5.23 4.63 -13.13
CA PHE A 219 -6.01 4.84 -14.35
C PHE A 219 -5.84 6.27 -14.88
N TYR A 220 -4.60 6.76 -14.90
CA TYR A 220 -4.21 8.13 -15.31
C TYR A 220 -2.77 8.15 -15.80
N ASN A 221 -2.37 9.23 -16.50
CA ASN A 221 -1.08 9.37 -17.19
C ASN A 221 -0.82 8.39 -18.35
N GLN A 222 -1.85 7.77 -18.93
CA GLN A 222 -1.71 6.72 -19.95
C GLN A 222 -2.11 7.14 -21.37
N GLY A 223 -2.63 8.36 -21.54
CA GLY A 223 -3.08 8.89 -22.82
C GLY A 223 -4.26 9.82 -22.61
N THR A 224 -4.47 10.77 -23.52
CA THR A 224 -5.45 11.86 -23.33
C THR A 224 -6.87 11.36 -23.10
N ASP A 225 -7.26 10.28 -23.78
CA ASP A 225 -8.62 9.75 -23.74
C ASP A 225 -8.73 8.46 -22.87
N GLU A 226 -7.60 7.92 -22.41
CA GLU A 226 -7.54 6.63 -21.72
C GLU A 226 -8.18 6.73 -20.32
N TYR A 227 -9.15 5.86 -20.07
CA TYR A 227 -9.89 5.76 -18.79
C TYR A 227 -10.60 7.05 -18.33
N THR A 228 -10.91 7.99 -19.23
CA THR A 228 -11.54 9.29 -18.89
C THR A 228 -13.06 9.24 -18.80
N THR A 229 -13.68 8.12 -19.17
CA THR A 229 -15.13 7.90 -19.10
C THR A 229 -15.42 6.67 -18.24
N CYS A 230 -16.65 6.54 -17.72
CA CYS A 230 -17.02 5.32 -16.99
C CYS A 230 -16.85 4.05 -17.85
N ASP A 231 -17.15 4.12 -19.14
CA ASP A 231 -17.03 2.94 -20.00
C ASP A 231 -15.56 2.56 -20.26
N GLY A 232 -14.72 3.56 -20.56
CA GLY A 232 -13.28 3.37 -20.72
C GLY A 232 -12.59 2.88 -19.45
N LEU A 233 -13.02 3.39 -18.29
CA LEU A 233 -12.50 2.98 -16.98
C LEU A 233 -12.95 1.56 -16.62
N LEU A 234 -14.20 1.21 -16.89
CA LEU A 234 -14.81 0.00 -16.32
C LEU A 234 -14.84 -1.19 -17.28
N ASN A 235 -15.21 -0.99 -18.54
CA ASN A 235 -15.65 -2.10 -19.40
C ASN A 235 -14.77 -2.31 -20.64
N THR A 236 -14.24 -1.25 -21.25
CA THR A 236 -13.50 -1.36 -22.50
C THR A 236 -12.46 -0.26 -22.58
N SER A 237 -11.20 -0.57 -22.26
CA SER A 237 -10.12 0.41 -22.39
C SER A 237 -9.87 0.78 -23.84
N GLY A 238 -9.92 -0.21 -24.75
CA GLY A 238 -9.66 -0.01 -26.17
C GLY A 238 -8.29 0.64 -26.41
N GLY A 239 -8.21 1.47 -27.45
CA GLY A 239 -7.09 2.42 -27.61
C GLY A 239 -5.71 1.78 -27.67
N SER A 240 -4.76 2.42 -26.98
CA SER A 240 -3.36 1.99 -26.94
C SER A 240 -3.14 0.80 -26.01
N TRP A 241 -4.05 0.61 -25.05
CA TRP A 241 -3.92 -0.35 -23.96
C TRP A 241 -5.16 -1.24 -23.91
N PRO A 242 -5.32 -2.20 -24.84
CA PRO A 242 -6.51 -3.06 -24.82
C PRO A 242 -6.52 -3.99 -23.60
N ASN A 243 -7.72 -4.33 -23.11
CA ASN A 243 -7.96 -5.24 -21.99
C ASN A 243 -7.47 -4.76 -20.62
N SER A 244 -7.31 -3.46 -20.42
CA SER A 244 -6.81 -2.88 -19.16
C SER A 244 -7.85 -2.04 -18.41
N SER A 245 -9.13 -2.05 -18.81
CA SER A 245 -10.19 -1.50 -17.96
C SER A 245 -10.50 -2.45 -16.79
N LEU A 246 -11.14 -1.95 -15.73
CA LEU A 246 -11.38 -2.70 -14.49
C LEU A 246 -11.90 -4.14 -14.71
N PHE A 247 -12.97 -4.30 -15.49
CA PHE A 247 -13.59 -5.61 -15.70
C PHE A 247 -12.84 -6.46 -16.72
N GLU A 248 -12.07 -5.86 -17.63
CA GLU A 248 -11.16 -6.59 -18.50
C GLU A 248 -9.98 -7.16 -17.71
N ILE A 249 -9.39 -6.38 -16.79
CA ILE A 249 -8.35 -6.87 -15.88
C ILE A 249 -8.86 -8.05 -15.04
N ALA A 250 -10.06 -7.91 -14.46
CA ALA A 250 -10.66 -9.00 -13.68
C ALA A 250 -10.93 -10.26 -14.54
N ALA A 251 -11.34 -10.09 -15.80
CA ALA A 251 -11.55 -11.20 -16.73
C ALA A 251 -10.26 -11.96 -17.08
N GLN A 252 -9.09 -11.36 -16.84
CA GLN A 252 -7.78 -12.00 -17.01
C GLN A 252 -7.30 -12.78 -15.78
N GLY A 253 -8.11 -12.82 -14.71
CA GLY A 253 -7.88 -13.67 -13.54
C GLY A 253 -7.44 -12.94 -12.28
N VAL A 254 -7.23 -11.62 -12.34
CA VAL A 254 -6.93 -10.83 -11.14
C VAL A 254 -8.21 -10.67 -10.31
N ASP A 255 -8.14 -10.90 -9.00
CA ASP A 255 -9.30 -10.79 -8.13
C ASP A 255 -9.91 -9.38 -8.18
N LEU A 256 -11.17 -9.29 -8.61
CA LEU A 256 -11.92 -8.04 -8.71
C LEU A 256 -11.94 -7.24 -7.40
N GLN A 257 -11.88 -7.91 -6.24
CA GLN A 257 -11.85 -7.25 -4.94
C GLN A 257 -10.49 -6.69 -4.57
N LYS A 258 -9.45 -6.93 -5.36
CA LYS A 258 -8.11 -6.33 -5.21
C LYS A 258 -7.89 -5.13 -6.11
N LEU A 259 -8.76 -4.86 -7.08
CA LEU A 259 -8.58 -3.80 -8.09
C LEU A 259 -9.12 -2.46 -7.58
N VAL A 260 -8.32 -1.71 -6.81
CA VAL A 260 -8.67 -0.36 -6.35
C VAL A 260 -8.50 0.63 -7.51
N ILE A 261 -9.50 1.50 -7.72
CA ILE A 261 -9.50 2.48 -8.82
C ILE A 261 -8.70 3.71 -8.39
N GLY A 262 -7.54 3.94 -9.00
CA GLY A 262 -6.71 5.14 -8.82
C GLY A 262 -7.05 6.27 -9.79
N LYS A 263 -7.24 7.49 -9.27
CA LYS A 263 -7.51 8.70 -10.07
C LYS A 263 -6.79 9.93 -9.53
N PRO A 264 -6.49 10.94 -10.37
CA PRO A 264 -5.98 12.21 -9.89
C PRO A 264 -7.08 13.01 -9.19
N ALA A 265 -6.72 13.80 -8.19
CA ALA A 265 -7.64 14.63 -7.43
C ALA A 265 -8.18 15.81 -8.27
N GLN A 266 -7.34 16.40 -9.10
CA GLN A 266 -7.65 17.53 -9.97
C GLN A 266 -7.43 17.25 -11.46
N SER A 267 -8.05 18.10 -12.29
CA SER A 267 -7.92 18.03 -13.76
C SER A 267 -6.56 18.50 -14.29
N ALA A 268 -5.75 19.15 -13.47
CA ALA A 268 -4.41 19.61 -13.82
C ALA A 268 -3.53 19.69 -12.57
N GLY A 269 -2.22 19.50 -12.72
CA GLY A 269 -1.25 19.55 -11.62
C GLY A 269 -0.94 18.18 -11.02
N ASP A 270 -1.97 17.35 -10.83
CA ASP A 270 -1.83 16.01 -10.21
C ASP A 270 -1.47 14.92 -11.22
N ALA A 271 -1.97 15.07 -12.44
CA ALA A 271 -1.69 14.17 -13.55
C ALA A 271 -1.81 14.93 -14.88
N ASN A 272 -1.17 14.38 -15.92
CA ASN A 272 -1.25 14.90 -17.28
C ASN A 272 -2.57 14.56 -17.99
N ASN A 273 -3.21 13.45 -17.62
CA ASN A 273 -4.49 12.97 -18.18
C ASN A 273 -5.16 11.94 -17.26
N GLY A 274 -6.38 11.51 -17.59
CA GLY A 274 -7.10 10.45 -16.85
C GLY A 274 -8.02 10.94 -15.73
N PHE A 275 -8.13 12.25 -15.51
CA PHE A 275 -9.07 12.85 -14.56
C PHE A 275 -10.52 12.52 -14.91
N ILE A 276 -11.31 12.26 -13.87
CA ILE A 276 -12.78 12.21 -13.93
C ILE A 276 -13.29 13.08 -12.79
N ASP A 277 -14.24 13.97 -13.09
CA ASP A 277 -14.92 14.79 -12.08
C ASP A 277 -15.47 13.92 -10.93
N PRO A 278 -15.30 14.30 -9.64
CA PRO A 278 -15.70 13.50 -8.49
C PRO A 278 -17.16 13.00 -8.51
N THR A 279 -18.10 13.83 -8.98
CA THR A 279 -19.51 13.45 -9.07
C THR A 279 -19.73 12.41 -10.17
N THR A 280 -19.04 12.58 -11.30
CA THR A 280 -19.04 11.60 -12.39
C THR A 280 -18.40 10.30 -11.95
N LEU A 281 -17.27 10.36 -11.24
CA LEU A 281 -16.57 9.19 -10.70
C LEU A 281 -17.48 8.42 -9.75
N ALA A 282 -18.21 9.09 -8.85
CA ALA A 282 -19.19 8.44 -7.96
C ALA A 282 -20.22 7.61 -8.75
N GLY A 283 -20.70 8.13 -9.88
CA GLY A 283 -21.58 7.41 -10.80
C GLY A 283 -20.91 6.18 -11.44
N CYS A 284 -19.64 6.28 -11.82
CA CYS A 284 -18.88 5.14 -12.32
C CYS A 284 -18.73 4.06 -11.24
N LEU A 285 -18.41 4.43 -9.99
CA LEU A 285 -18.26 3.49 -8.88
C LEU A 285 -19.58 2.77 -8.57
N ALA A 286 -20.72 3.47 -8.65
CA ALA A 286 -22.03 2.86 -8.47
C ALA A 286 -22.32 1.80 -9.55
N GLN A 287 -21.95 2.09 -10.81
CA GLN A 287 -22.04 1.10 -11.90
C GLN A 287 -21.14 -0.10 -11.67
N ALA A 288 -19.90 0.13 -11.23
CA ALA A 288 -18.96 -0.94 -10.92
C ALA A 288 -19.46 -1.83 -9.78
N LYS A 289 -19.97 -1.22 -8.70
CA LYS A 289 -20.53 -1.91 -7.55
C LYS A 289 -21.75 -2.76 -7.91
N ALA A 290 -22.62 -2.26 -8.79
CA ALA A 290 -23.74 -3.03 -9.31
C ALA A 290 -23.31 -4.30 -10.09
N LYS A 291 -22.07 -4.33 -10.59
CA LYS A 291 -21.45 -5.48 -11.27
C LYS A 291 -20.57 -6.33 -10.35
N GLY A 292 -20.66 -6.16 -9.03
CA GLY A 292 -19.99 -7.00 -8.04
C GLY A 292 -18.61 -6.51 -7.60
N TRP A 293 -18.13 -5.36 -8.09
CA TRP A 293 -16.89 -4.76 -7.61
C TRP A 293 -17.07 -4.07 -6.24
N GLY A 294 -16.06 -4.13 -5.38
CA GLY A 294 -16.11 -3.51 -4.05
C GLY A 294 -14.76 -3.07 -3.50
N ALA A 295 -13.71 -3.04 -4.32
CA ALA A 295 -12.33 -2.89 -3.85
C ALA A 295 -12.02 -1.51 -3.22
N GLY A 296 -12.61 -0.43 -3.75
CA GLY A 296 -12.45 0.94 -3.24
C GLY A 296 -11.69 1.88 -4.18
N VAL A 297 -11.26 3.04 -3.68
CA VAL A 297 -10.67 4.12 -4.50
C VAL A 297 -9.32 4.53 -3.94
N MET A 298 -8.38 4.80 -4.83
CA MET A 298 -7.13 5.49 -4.55
C MET A 298 -7.14 6.86 -5.21
N VAL A 299 -6.52 7.86 -4.57
CA VAL A 299 -6.37 9.18 -5.17
C VAL A 299 -4.95 9.74 -5.01
N TRP A 300 -4.47 10.34 -6.09
CA TRP A 300 -3.29 11.20 -6.12
C TRP A 300 -3.77 12.65 -6.30
N GLU A 301 -3.76 13.53 -5.31
CA GLU A 301 -3.13 13.39 -3.99
C GLU A 301 -3.70 14.40 -2.97
N PHE A 302 -3.29 14.27 -1.71
CA PHE A 302 -3.47 15.28 -0.68
C PHE A 302 -2.58 16.52 -0.97
N PRO A 303 -3.02 17.76 -0.71
CA PRO A 303 -4.26 18.19 -0.05
C PRO A 303 -5.48 18.29 -0.96
N ASP A 304 -5.30 18.06 -2.26
CA ASP A 304 -6.31 18.36 -3.27
C ASP A 304 -7.51 17.40 -3.26
N ALA A 305 -7.35 16.23 -2.64
CA ALA A 305 -8.42 15.29 -2.34
C ALA A 305 -8.68 15.11 -0.83
N ALA A 306 -8.68 16.18 -0.03
CA ALA A 306 -9.15 16.11 1.36
C ALA A 306 -10.63 15.64 1.47
N ALA A 307 -11.12 15.43 2.70
CA ALA A 307 -12.41 14.79 3.04
C ALA A 307 -13.61 15.08 2.10
N SER A 308 -13.82 16.34 1.68
CA SER A 308 -14.91 16.69 0.76
C SER A 308 -14.86 15.97 -0.60
N TRP A 309 -13.67 15.65 -1.09
CA TRP A 309 -13.47 14.91 -2.33
C TRP A 309 -13.95 13.48 -2.18
N ILE A 310 -13.52 12.78 -1.12
CA ILE A 310 -13.88 11.37 -0.90
C ILE A 310 -15.33 11.20 -0.51
N GLU A 311 -15.91 12.15 0.23
CA GLU A 311 -17.35 12.22 0.49
C GLU A 311 -18.13 12.22 -0.84
N THR A 312 -17.73 13.09 -1.78
CA THR A 312 -18.36 13.18 -3.10
C THR A 312 -18.20 11.89 -3.89
N VAL A 313 -16.98 11.36 -4.00
CA VAL A 313 -16.67 10.16 -4.79
C VAL A 313 -17.40 8.93 -4.24
N ARG A 314 -17.58 8.83 -2.93
CA ARG A 314 -18.26 7.71 -2.28
C ARG A 314 -19.78 7.82 -2.30
N SER A 315 -20.33 9.01 -2.47
CA SER A 315 -21.76 9.33 -2.27
C SER A 315 -22.77 8.37 -2.90
N GLN A 316 -22.47 7.76 -4.05
CA GLN A 316 -23.39 6.87 -4.76
C GLN A 316 -23.11 5.37 -4.55
N ALA A 317 -21.87 4.99 -4.24
CA ALA A 317 -21.46 3.59 -4.12
C ALA A 317 -21.22 3.16 -2.68
N PHE A 318 -20.67 4.03 -1.84
CA PHE A 318 -20.25 3.76 -0.46
C PHE A 318 -20.59 4.93 0.49
N PRO A 319 -21.87 5.36 0.54
CA PRO A 319 -22.26 6.49 1.37
C PRO A 319 -21.93 6.25 2.85
N GLU A 320 -21.57 7.33 3.55
CA GLU A 320 -21.33 7.37 5.00
C GLU A 320 -22.64 7.37 5.81
#